data_AF-A0A1G0PIS0-F1
#
_entry.id   AF-A0A1G0PIS0-F1
#
_cell.length_a   1.000
_cell.length_b   1.000
_cell.length_c   1.000
_cell.angle_alpha   90.00
_cell.angle_beta   90.00
_cell.angle_gamma   90.00
#
_symmetry.space_group_name_H-M   'P 1'
#
loop_
_entity.id
_entity.type
_entity.pdbx_description
1 polymer ?
#
loop_
_entity_poly.entity_id
_entity_poly.type
_entity_poly.pdbx_seq_one_letter_code
_entity_poly.pdbx_strand_id
1 'polypeptide(L)'
;MLTYLIFFILSPVLVFRDKISILLDNEFVEYLLDGLYYLIPKTAELSSININIVQGMGIDEYQPIITSFLFMILTLALSIIIFNKKDY
;
A
#
# COMPACT_ATOMS: atom_id res chain seq x y z
N MET A 1 12.51 -5.35 -9.04
CA MET A 1 12.92 -5.91 -7.72
C MET A 1 12.14 -5.27 -6.57
N LEU A 2 12.08 -3.94 -6.46
CA LEU A 2 11.28 -3.26 -5.42
C LEU A 2 9.80 -3.69 -5.40
N THR A 3 9.17 -3.82 -6.57
CA THR A 3 7.78 -4.29 -6.68
C THR A 3 7.55 -5.67 -6.06
N TYR A 4 8.50 -6.59 -6.23
CA TYR A 4 8.41 -7.93 -5.64
C TYR A 4 8.51 -7.89 -4.12
N LEU A 5 9.40 -7.04 -3.58
CA LEU A 5 9.52 -6.81 -2.15
C LEU A 5 8.21 -6.22 -1.58
N ILE A 6 7.63 -5.25 -2.27
CA ILE A 6 6.35 -4.64 -1.87
C ILE A 6 5.23 -5.68 -1.90
N PHE A 7 5.10 -6.46 -2.97
CA PHE A 7 4.01 -7.42 -3.13
C PHE A 7 4.12 -8.64 -2.22
N PHE A 8 5.29 -9.28 -2.17
CA PHE A 8 5.45 -10.58 -1.50
C PHE A 8 5.81 -10.46 -0.02
N ILE A 9 6.47 -9.37 0.39
CA ILE A 9 6.96 -9.21 1.76
C ILE A 9 6.15 -8.15 2.49
N LEU A 10 6.15 -6.91 1.99
CA LEU A 10 5.53 -5.80 2.73
C LEU A 10 4.01 -5.89 2.76
N SER A 11 3.36 -6.20 1.65
CA SER A 11 1.89 -6.28 1.57
C SER A 11 1.28 -7.23 2.62
N PRO A 12 1.68 -8.52 2.72
CA PRO A 12 1.15 -9.39 3.76
C PRO A 12 1.51 -8.96 5.18
N VAL A 13 2.71 -8.40 5.40
CA VAL A 13 3.12 -7.90 6.72
C VAL A 13 2.24 -6.72 7.16
N LEU A 14 1.94 -5.80 6.25
CA LEU A 14 1.16 -4.60 6.52
C LEU A 14 -0.33 -4.89 6.76
N VAL A 15 -0.88 -5.92 6.11
CA VAL A 15 -2.24 -6.42 6.38
C VAL A 15 -2.39 -6.89 7.83
N PHE A 16 -1.33 -7.47 8.40
CA PHE A 16 -1.32 -7.95 9.78
C PHE A 16 -0.73 -6.96 10.78
N ARG A 17 -0.53 -5.69 10.38
CA ARG A 17 0.15 -4.70 11.24
C ARG A 17 -0.49 -4.57 12.62
N ASP A 18 -1.82 -4.55 12.71
CA ASP A 18 -2.51 -4.42 13.99
C ASP A 18 -2.19 -5.60 14.93
N LYS A 19 -2.13 -6.82 14.38
CA LYS A 19 -1.75 -8.02 15.15
C LYS A 19 -0.30 -7.98 15.58
N ILE A 20 0.59 -7.47 14.72
CA ILE A 20 2.02 -7.34 14.99
C ILE A 20 2.26 -6.27 16.08
N SER A 21 1.59 -5.13 16.00
CA SER A 21 1.65 -4.06 16.99
C SER A 21 1.16 -4.55 18.36
N ILE A 22 0.04 -5.27 18.41
CA ILE A 22 -0.48 -5.87 19.65
C ILE A 22 0.50 -6.90 20.25
N LEU A 23 1.17 -7.70 19.42
CA LEU A 23 2.11 -8.72 19.88
C LEU A 23 3.42 -8.12 20.42
N LEU A 24 3.88 -7.03 19.82
CA LEU A 24 5.15 -6.39 20.16
C LEU A 24 5.02 -5.30 21.23
N ASP A 25 3.81 -4.77 21.45
CA ASP A 25 3.48 -3.74 22.44
C ASP A 25 4.50 -2.58 22.43
N ASN A 26 4.83 -2.11 21.22
CA ASN A 26 5.89 -1.13 20.99
C ASN A 26 5.41 -0.03 20.05
N GLU A 27 5.27 1.18 20.61
CA GLU A 27 4.81 2.39 19.91
C GLU A 27 5.67 2.74 18.68
N PHE A 28 6.99 2.48 18.72
CA PHE A 28 7.86 2.76 17.58
C PHE A 28 7.57 1.83 16.41
N VAL A 29 7.30 0.55 16.69
CA VAL A 29 6.98 -0.43 15.65
C VAL A 29 5.61 -0.13 15.05
N GLU A 30 4.65 0.24 15.87
CA GLU A 30 3.32 0.67 15.41
C GLU A 30 3.43 1.88 14.47
N TYR A 31 4.15 2.93 14.89
CA TYR A 31 4.34 4.12 14.07
C TYR A 31 5.06 3.82 12.75
N LEU A 32 6.06 2.94 12.77
CA LEU A 32 6.78 2.52 11.57
C LEU A 32 5.87 1.75 10.60
N LEU A 33 5.09 0.79 11.12
CA LEU A 33 4.19 -0.02 10.31
C LEU A 33 3.06 0.82 9.71
N ASP A 34 2.49 1.74 10.48
CA ASP A 34 1.48 2.68 9.98
C ASP A 34 2.08 3.62 8.94
N GLY A 35 3.27 4.17 9.17
CA GLY A 35 3.98 4.99 8.19
C GLY A 35 4.18 4.25 6.86
N LEU A 36 4.64 3.00 6.91
CA LEU A 36 4.79 2.16 5.73
C LEU A 36 3.43 1.84 5.07
N TYR A 37 2.39 1.59 5.86
CA TYR A 37 1.04 1.31 5.36
C TYR A 37 0.43 2.47 4.58
N TYR A 38 0.69 3.72 4.99
CA TYR A 38 0.20 4.90 4.28
C TYR A 38 1.06 5.32 3.08
N LEU A 39 2.36 4.96 3.07
CA LEU A 39 3.28 5.29 1.98
C LEU A 39 3.20 4.31 0.81
N ILE A 40 2.87 3.05 1.07
CA ILE A 40 2.94 1.96 0.08
C ILE A 40 1.54 1.68 -0.50
N PRO A 41 1.43 1.35 -1.81
CA PRO A 41 0.15 0.95 -2.39
C PRO A 41 -0.40 -0.31 -1.71
N LYS A 42 -1.69 -0.27 -1.38
CA LYS A 42 -2.41 -1.26 -0.58
C LYS A 42 -2.94 -2.41 -1.44
N THR A 43 -2.01 -3.18 -1.99
CA THR A 43 -2.31 -4.16 -3.05
C THR A 43 -3.12 -5.36 -2.57
N ALA A 44 -2.93 -5.79 -1.33
CA ALA A 44 -3.68 -6.89 -0.74
C ALA A 44 -5.14 -6.48 -0.49
N GLU A 45 -5.36 -5.29 0.07
CA GLU A 45 -6.69 -4.74 0.34
C GLU A 45 -7.45 -4.50 -0.97
N LEU A 46 -6.78 -4.00 -2.01
CA LEU A 46 -7.37 -3.87 -3.34
C LEU A 46 -7.77 -5.23 -3.93
N SER A 47 -6.99 -6.29 -3.69
CA SER A 47 -7.36 -7.64 -4.08
C SER A 47 -8.59 -8.14 -3.34
N SER A 48 -8.70 -7.87 -2.03
CA SER A 48 -9.88 -8.21 -1.23
C SER A 48 -11.13 -7.47 -1.71
N ILE A 49 -11.01 -6.18 -2.03
CA ILE A 49 -12.09 -5.38 -2.63
C ILE A 49 -12.54 -5.99 -3.96
N ASN A 50 -11.61 -6.42 -4.81
CA ASN A 50 -11.94 -7.05 -6.09
C ASN A 50 -12.71 -8.37 -5.89
N ILE A 51 -12.29 -9.21 -4.94
CA ILE A 51 -13.01 -10.44 -4.58
C ILE A 51 -14.42 -10.12 -4.09
N ASN A 52 -14.58 -9.08 -3.24
CA ASN A 52 -15.88 -8.66 -2.73
C ASN A 52 -16.82 -8.25 -3.88
N ILE A 53 -16.33 -7.42 -4.81
CA ILE A 53 -17.10 -6.99 -5.99
C ILE A 53 -17.54 -8.19 -6.83
N VAL A 54 -16.64 -9.15 -7.08
CA VAL A 54 -16.94 -10.38 -7.84
C VAL A 54 -17.99 -11.23 -7.13
N GLN A 55 -18.00 -11.25 -5.80
CA GLN A 55 -18.99 -11.96 -5.00
C GLN A 55 -20.33 -11.20 -4.87
N GLY A 56 -20.46 -10.03 -5.50
CA GLY A 56 -21.65 -9.17 -5.38
C GLY A 56 -21.74 -8.44 -4.04
N MET A 57 -20.68 -8.47 -3.25
CA MET A 57 -20.54 -7.66 -2.05
C MET A 57 -20.08 -6.25 -2.43
N GLY A 58 -20.53 -5.24 -1.69
CA GLY A 58 -20.16 -3.85 -1.92
C GLY A 58 -18.70 -3.55 -1.54
N ILE A 59 -18.33 -2.27 -1.68
CA ILE A 59 -17.04 -1.76 -1.21
C ILE A 59 -17.24 -1.21 0.20
N ASP A 60 -16.65 -1.87 1.20
CA ASP A 60 -16.75 -1.46 2.60
C ASP A 60 -15.83 -0.27 2.92
N GLU A 61 -14.60 -0.28 2.38
CA GLU A 61 -13.60 0.76 2.63
C GLU A 61 -12.99 1.30 1.33
N TYR A 62 -13.10 2.61 1.14
CA TYR A 62 -12.54 3.31 -0.03
C TYR A 62 -11.11 3.83 0.21
N GLN A 63 -10.62 3.78 1.45
CA GLN A 63 -9.28 4.26 1.81
C GLN A 63 -8.16 3.59 0.98
N PRO A 64 -8.18 2.26 0.72
CA PRO A 64 -7.16 1.61 -0.10
C PRO A 64 -7.13 2.07 -1.55
N ILE A 65 -8.29 2.43 -2.10
CA ILE A 65 -8.43 2.95 -3.46
C ILE A 65 -7.77 4.33 -3.55
N ILE A 66 -8.13 5.24 -2.64
CA ILE A 66 -7.66 6.63 -2.66
C ILE A 66 -6.14 6.69 -2.46
N THR A 67 -5.62 6.00 -1.45
CA THR A 67 -4.17 6.01 -1.14
C THR A 67 -3.32 5.43 -2.26
N SER A 68 -3.76 4.31 -2.85
CA SER A 68 -3.06 3.70 -4.00
C SER A 68 -3.14 4.57 -5.26
N PHE A 69 -4.26 5.27 -5.48
CA PHE A 69 -4.41 6.20 -6.60
C PHE A 69 -3.49 7.42 -6.46
N LEU A 70 -3.38 7.99 -5.25
CA LEU A 70 -2.42 9.07 -4.97
C LEU A 70 -0.97 8.61 -5.17
N PHE A 71 -0.63 7.40 -4.73
CA PHE A 71 0.69 6.81 -4.95
C PHE A 71 1.00 6.67 -6.44
N MET A 72 0.02 6.24 -7.26
CA MET A 72 0.15 6.17 -8.71
C MET A 72 0.46 7.54 -9.33
N ILE A 73 -0.30 8.58 -8.96
CA ILE A 73 -0.07 9.95 -9.45
C ILE A 73 1.32 10.43 -9.07
N LEU A 74 1.73 10.25 -7.82
CA LEU A 74 3.06 10.64 -7.34
C LEU A 74 4.16 9.92 -8.11
N THR A 75 4.04 8.61 -8.31
CA THR A 75 5.05 7.81 -9.01
C THR A 75 5.17 8.23 -10.48
N LEU A 76 4.04 8.48 -11.13
CA LEU A 76 3.99 8.94 -12.52
C LEU A 76 4.58 10.35 -12.67
N ALA A 77 4.21 11.27 -11.78
CA ALA A 77 4.78 12.62 -11.76
C ALA A 77 6.29 12.61 -11.51
N LEU A 78 6.77 11.83 -10.55
CA LEU A 78 8.21 11.67 -10.28
C LEU A 78 8.93 11.08 -11.48
N SER A 79 8.33 10.09 -12.14
CA SER A 79 8.89 9.49 -13.35
C SER A 79 9.06 10.55 -14.44
N ILE A 80 8.01 11.34 -14.73
CA ILE A 80 8.08 12.43 -15.71
C ILE A 80 9.18 13.43 -15.35
N ILE A 81 9.29 13.85 -14.09
CA ILE A 81 10.31 14.81 -13.65
C ILE A 81 11.72 14.25 -13.82
N ILE A 82 11.93 12.99 -13.43
CA ILE A 82 13.25 12.33 -13.52
C ILE A 82 13.65 12.14 -14.98
N PHE A 83 12.74 11.67 -15.83
CA PHE A 83 13.02 11.43 -17.25
C PHE A 83 13.13 12.73 -18.05
N ASN A 84 12.40 13.80 -17.71
CA ASN A 84 12.61 15.11 -18.34
C ASN A 84 13.94 15.77 -17.96
N LYS A 85 14.48 15.50 -16.76
CA LYS A 85 15.78 16.07 -16.33
C LYS A 85 16.98 15.29 -16.84
N LYS A 86 16.80 14.01 -17.12
CA LYS A 86 17.80 13.16 -17.73
C LYS A 86 17.43 13.00 -19.19
N ASP A 87 17.88 13.93 -20.04
CA ASP A 87 17.79 13.79 -21.49
C ASP A 87 18.23 12.38 -21.89
N TYR A 88 17.24 11.54 -22.20
CA TYR A 88 17.36 10.30 -22.95
C TYR A 88 16.76 10.56 -24.33
#